data_AF-A0A974YIQ3-F1
#
_entry.id   AF-A0A974YIQ3-F1
#
_cell.length_a   1.000
_cell.length_b   1.000
_cell.length_c   1.000
_cell.angle_alpha   90.00
_cell.angle_beta   90.00
_cell.angle_gamma   90.00
#
_symmetry.space_group_name_H-M   'P 1'
#
loop_
_entity.id
_entity.type
_entity.pdbx_description
1 polymer ?
#
loop_
_entity_poly.entity_id
_entity_poly.type
_entity_poly.pdbx_seq_one_letter_code
_entity_poly.pdbx_strand_id
1 'polypeptide(L)'
;MNYVEEILDRKTGELVSVDKGDWITIAELARFLGFGRRRATTVLRHLDFLQIEGVGRDSRHRIADWVVQRGWGKRLHRKTDKFPFDVIGPDAVQWIKERWQGAVTAIERETFSGPVAEAKAALDGFQAAYGRKEMTVQMEVSWLADIFPDLTQEQMSSILDVSQQLVSRFLSVRSEQLQRAKALKASFR
;
A
#
# COMPACT_ATOMS: atom_id res chain seq x y z
N MET A 1 0.70 -12.47 16.10
CA MET A 1 0.59 -12.34 17.57
C MET A 1 -0.66 -13.12 17.95
N ASN A 2 -0.53 -14.25 18.64
CA ASN A 2 -1.68 -15.06 19.03
C ASN A 2 -2.50 -14.30 20.07
N TYR A 3 -3.75 -14.00 19.75
CA TYR A 3 -4.67 -13.36 20.69
C TYR A 3 -5.59 -14.43 21.30
N VAL A 4 -5.53 -14.53 22.62
CA VAL A 4 -6.41 -15.38 23.42
C VAL A 4 -7.49 -14.47 24.03
N GLU A 5 -8.75 -14.89 23.97
CA GLU A 5 -9.86 -14.26 24.71
C GLU A 5 -10.31 -15.20 25.82
N GLU A 6 -10.42 -14.68 27.04
CA GLU A 6 -10.99 -15.43 28.16
C GLU A 6 -12.51 -15.23 28.15
N ILE A 7 -13.23 -16.32 27.89
CA ILE A 7 -14.69 -16.33 27.87
C ILE A 7 -15.16 -17.13 29.08
N LEU A 8 -16.11 -16.57 29.84
CA LEU A 8 -16.75 -17.30 30.93
C LEU A 8 -17.71 -18.35 30.35
N ASP A 9 -17.36 -19.63 30.52
CA ASP A 9 -18.26 -20.73 30.19
C ASP A 9 -19.41 -20.75 31.20
N ARG A 10 -20.62 -20.42 30.74
CA ARG A 10 -21.81 -20.33 31.58
C ARG A 10 -22.31 -21.68 32.10
N LYS A 11 -21.82 -22.81 31.57
CA LYS A 11 -22.18 -24.15 32.03
C LYS A 11 -21.25 -24.66 33.12
N THR A 12 -19.96 -24.37 33.03
CA THR A 12 -18.95 -24.85 33.98
C THR A 12 -18.57 -23.79 35.02
N GLY A 13 -18.82 -22.52 34.73
CA GLY A 13 -18.41 -21.38 35.57
C GLY A 13 -16.93 -21.03 35.45
N GLU A 14 -16.20 -21.67 34.55
CA GLU A 14 -14.75 -21.46 34.37
C GLU A 14 -14.45 -20.46 33.25
N LEU A 15 -13.35 -19.74 33.39
CA LEU A 15 -12.80 -18.92 32.31
C LEU A 15 -12.04 -19.83 31.34
N VAL A 16 -12.55 -19.95 30.12
CA VAL A 16 -11.94 -20.74 29.06
C VAL A 16 -11.20 -19.81 28.10
N SER A 17 -9.92 -20.08 27.91
CA SER A 17 -9.08 -19.41 26.91
C SER A 17 -9.39 -19.92 25.51
N VAL A 18 -9.96 -19.08 24.66
CA VAL A 18 -10.20 -19.39 23.25
C VAL A 18 -9.15 -18.72 22.38
N ASP A 19 -8.40 -19.51 21.62
CA ASP A 19 -7.46 -19.03 20.61
C ASP A 19 -8.24 -18.36 19.46
N LYS A 20 -8.01 -17.06 19.24
CA LYS A 20 -8.62 -16.30 18.13
C LYS A 20 -7.69 -16.16 16.93
N GLY A 21 -6.60 -16.91 16.90
CA GLY A 21 -5.60 -16.90 15.85
C GLY A 21 -4.75 -15.63 15.82
N ASP A 22 -3.93 -15.55 14.78
CA ASP A 22 -3.03 -14.41 14.55
C ASP A 22 -3.80 -13.22 13.96
N TRP A 23 -3.99 -12.19 14.77
CA TRP A 23 -4.43 -10.89 14.27
C TRP A 23 -3.22 -10.14 13.74
N ILE A 24 -3.32 -9.69 12.50
CA ILE A 24 -2.22 -9.05 11.78
C ILE A 24 -2.58 -7.64 11.34
N THR A 25 -1.60 -6.76 11.33
CA THR A 25 -1.72 -5.41 10.77
C THR A 25 -1.78 -5.45 9.24
N ILE A 26 -2.25 -4.37 8.60
CA ILE A 26 -2.21 -4.22 7.13
C ILE A 26 -0.78 -4.39 6.59
N ALA A 27 0.24 -3.90 7.31
CA ALA A 27 1.63 -4.05 6.89
C ALA A 27 2.12 -5.50 6.96
N GLU A 28 1.66 -6.27 7.94
CA GLU A 28 1.94 -7.70 8.03
C GLU A 28 1.19 -8.49 6.96
N LEU A 29 -0.09 -8.16 6.70
CA LEU A 29 -0.84 -8.75 5.59
C LEU A 29 -0.16 -8.48 4.25
N ALA A 30 0.29 -7.24 4.00
CA ALA A 30 0.99 -6.88 2.78
C ALA A 30 2.25 -7.73 2.59
N ARG A 31 3.09 -7.84 3.63
CA ARG A 31 4.28 -8.70 3.61
C ARG A 31 3.92 -10.17 3.40
N PHE A 32 2.88 -10.66 4.08
CA PHE A 32 2.41 -12.04 3.95
C PHE A 32 1.99 -12.37 2.51
N LEU A 33 1.36 -11.42 1.81
CA LEU A 33 0.95 -11.56 0.41
C LEU A 33 2.08 -11.23 -0.58
N GLY A 34 3.27 -10.84 -0.13
CA GLY A 34 4.39 -10.50 -0.99
C GLY A 34 4.31 -9.12 -1.64
N PHE A 35 3.52 -8.20 -1.08
CA PHE A 35 3.30 -6.86 -1.63
C PHE A 35 3.75 -5.74 -0.68
N GLY A 36 4.05 -4.58 -1.26
CA GLY A 36 4.27 -3.35 -0.50
C GLY A 36 2.99 -2.82 0.15
N ARG A 37 3.15 -2.07 1.25
CA ARG A 37 2.02 -1.50 2.01
C ARG A 37 1.10 -0.59 1.18
N ARG A 38 1.65 0.15 0.21
CA ARG A 38 0.90 1.05 -0.68
C ARG A 38 -0.10 0.26 -1.53
N ARG A 39 0.41 -0.68 -2.34
CA ARG A 39 -0.39 -1.59 -3.16
C ARG A 39 -1.45 -2.33 -2.34
N ALA A 40 -1.09 -2.81 -1.15
CA ALA A 40 -2.06 -3.47 -0.28
C ALA A 40 -3.17 -2.52 0.19
N THR A 41 -2.86 -1.27 0.50
CA THR A 41 -3.86 -0.26 0.87
C THR A 41 -4.81 0.01 -0.30
N THR A 42 -4.29 0.15 -1.51
CA THR A 42 -5.11 0.40 -2.72
C THR A 42 -6.04 -0.76 -3.05
N VAL A 43 -5.55 -2.01 -2.98
CA VAL A 43 -6.39 -3.20 -3.15
C VAL A 43 -7.47 -3.28 -2.08
N LEU A 44 -7.12 -3.06 -0.81
CA LEU A 44 -8.10 -3.09 0.28
C LEU A 44 -9.11 -1.94 0.22
N ARG A 45 -8.74 -0.78 -0.35
CA ARG A 45 -9.67 0.32 -0.63
C ARG A 45 -10.64 -0.03 -1.75
N HIS A 46 -10.17 -0.68 -2.80
CA HIS A 46 -11.04 -1.17 -3.89
C HIS A 46 -12.03 -2.24 -3.42
N LEU A 47 -11.61 -3.10 -2.49
CA LEU A 47 -12.49 -4.08 -1.84
C LEU A 47 -13.46 -3.49 -0.81
N ASP A 48 -13.48 -2.16 -0.63
CA ASP A 48 -14.20 -1.45 0.43
C ASP A 48 -13.89 -1.97 1.84
N PHE A 49 -12.73 -2.60 2.01
CA PHE A 49 -12.27 -3.12 3.31
C PHE A 49 -11.69 -2.01 4.17
N LEU A 50 -11.21 -0.93 3.54
CA LEU A 50 -10.72 0.27 4.21
C LEU A 50 -11.58 1.49 3.89
N GLN A 51 -11.83 2.31 4.90
CA GLN A 51 -12.41 3.64 4.80
C GLN A 51 -11.36 4.72 5.08
N ILE A 52 -11.63 5.96 4.67
CA ILE A 52 -10.82 7.12 5.06
C ILE A 52 -11.53 7.80 6.22
N GLU A 53 -10.85 7.91 7.35
CA GLU A 53 -11.30 8.69 8.51
C GLU A 53 -10.47 9.97 8.64
N GLY A 54 -11.10 11.06 9.07
CA GLY A 54 -10.47 12.37 9.23
C GLY A 54 -10.55 13.24 7.98
N VAL A 55 -10.00 14.45 8.07
CA VAL A 55 -10.04 15.46 6.98
C VAL A 55 -8.63 16.02 6.75
N GLY A 56 -8.27 16.24 5.49
CA GLY A 56 -7.00 16.87 5.11
C GLY A 56 -5.78 16.07 5.56
N ARG A 57 -4.85 16.71 6.27
CA ARG A 57 -3.57 16.08 6.68
C ARG A 57 -3.71 14.97 7.71
N ASP A 58 -4.85 14.92 8.41
CA ASP A 58 -5.15 13.89 9.39
C ASP A 58 -5.96 12.73 8.82
N SER A 59 -6.16 12.68 7.49
CA SER A 59 -6.83 11.55 6.84
C SER A 59 -6.02 10.26 7.04
N ARG A 60 -6.67 9.20 7.52
CA ARG A 60 -6.04 7.89 7.70
C ARG A 60 -6.90 6.81 7.10
N HIS A 61 -6.22 5.87 6.44
CA HIS A 61 -6.83 4.61 6.02
C HIS A 61 -7.11 3.75 7.26
N ARG A 62 -8.36 3.35 7.40
CA ARG A 62 -8.89 2.61 8.54
C ARG A 62 -9.73 1.44 8.10
N ILE A 63 -9.80 0.38 8.90
CA ILE A 63 -10.74 -0.73 8.62
C ILE A 63 -12.18 -0.18 8.59
N ALA A 64 -12.95 -0.56 7.57
CA ALA A 64 -14.31 -0.11 7.38
C ALA A 64 -15.27 -0.61 8.47
N ASP A 65 -16.31 0.16 8.77
CA ASP A 65 -17.24 -0.15 9.86
C ASP A 65 -17.89 -1.53 9.72
N TRP A 66 -18.24 -1.94 8.50
CA TRP A 66 -18.86 -3.25 8.25
C TRP A 66 -17.92 -4.41 8.60
N VAL A 67 -16.61 -4.24 8.43
CA VAL A 67 -15.60 -5.24 8.78
C VAL A 67 -15.51 -5.38 10.30
N VAL A 68 -15.57 -4.25 11.03
CA VAL A 68 -15.58 -4.26 12.50
C VAL A 68 -16.86 -4.92 13.02
N GLN A 69 -18.02 -4.55 12.47
CA GLN A 69 -19.32 -5.12 12.85
C GLN A 69 -19.38 -6.63 12.61
N ARG A 70 -18.72 -7.11 11.55
CA ARG A 70 -18.60 -8.54 11.25
C ARG A 70 -17.63 -9.29 12.19
N GLY A 71 -16.93 -8.59 13.07
CA GLY A 71 -15.93 -9.17 13.96
C GLY A 71 -14.61 -9.52 13.25
N TRP A 72 -14.38 -8.99 12.05
CA TRP A 72 -13.25 -9.30 11.19
C TRP A 72 -12.05 -8.37 11.38
N GLY A 73 -12.29 -7.20 11.96
CA GLY A 73 -11.28 -6.19 12.21
C GLY A 73 -11.48 -5.56 13.58
N LYS A 74 -10.40 -5.10 14.20
CA LYS A 74 -10.48 -4.29 15.44
C LYS A 74 -9.49 -3.15 15.38
N ARG A 75 -9.82 -2.09 16.11
CA ARG A 75 -8.89 -0.99 16.41
C ARG A 75 -8.27 -1.22 17.77
N LEU A 76 -6.95 -1.30 17.80
CA LEU A 76 -6.17 -1.47 19.03
C LEU A 76 -5.41 -0.19 19.37
N HIS A 77 -5.18 0.00 20.66
CA HIS A 77 -4.33 1.04 21.20
C HIS A 77 -3.16 0.38 21.92
N ARG A 78 -1.93 0.82 21.66
CA ARG A 78 -0.80 0.41 22.52
C ARG A 78 -0.84 1.24 23.79
N LYS A 79 -0.53 0.65 24.94
CA LYS A 79 -0.44 1.39 26.22
C LYS A 79 0.57 2.55 26.16
N THR A 80 1.60 2.43 25.31
CA THR A 80 2.67 3.41 25.15
C THR A 80 2.49 4.37 23.97
N ASP A 81 1.58 4.08 23.04
CA ASP A 81 1.40 4.85 21.81
C ASP A 81 0.04 5.56 21.83
N LYS A 82 0.05 6.86 21.53
CA LYS A 82 -1.18 7.65 21.38
C LYS A 82 -1.97 7.28 20.12
N PHE A 83 -1.34 6.60 19.15
CA PHE A 83 -1.97 6.35 17.87
C PHE A 83 -2.59 4.94 17.80
N PRO A 84 -3.93 4.83 17.61
CA PRO A 84 -4.53 3.55 17.35
C PRO A 84 -4.08 2.97 16.01
N PHE A 85 -4.00 1.64 15.97
CA PHE A 85 -3.71 0.87 14.76
C PHE A 85 -4.77 -0.21 14.58
N ASP A 86 -5.03 -0.56 13.33
CA ASP A 86 -6.05 -1.55 12.99
C ASP A 86 -5.41 -2.92 12.73
N VAL A 87 -6.13 -3.96 13.14
CA VAL A 87 -5.74 -5.36 12.97
C VAL A 87 -6.86 -6.16 12.31
N ILE A 88 -6.47 -7.18 11.58
CA ILE A 88 -7.31 -8.02 10.75
C ILE A 88 -7.25 -9.44 11.30
N GLY A 89 -8.42 -10.03 11.52
CA GLY A 89 -8.56 -11.40 12.03
C GLY A 89 -8.40 -12.45 10.93
N PRO A 90 -8.22 -13.73 11.30
CA PRO A 90 -7.93 -14.82 10.37
C PRO A 90 -9.01 -15.01 9.29
N ASP A 91 -10.29 -14.90 9.65
CA ASP A 91 -11.40 -15.02 8.70
C ASP A 91 -11.37 -13.94 7.62
N ALA A 92 -11.04 -12.70 8.00
CA ALA A 92 -10.87 -11.63 7.03
C ALA A 92 -9.63 -11.83 6.16
N VAL A 93 -8.53 -12.33 6.72
CA VAL A 93 -7.35 -12.68 5.92
C VAL A 93 -7.71 -13.70 4.84
N GLN A 94 -8.49 -14.72 5.18
CA GLN A 94 -8.96 -15.72 4.21
C GLN A 94 -9.88 -15.09 3.15
N TRP A 95 -10.85 -14.28 3.58
CA TRP A 95 -11.76 -13.57 2.67
C TRP A 95 -11.03 -12.65 1.68
N ILE A 96 -10.00 -11.95 2.16
CA ILE A 96 -9.14 -11.07 1.34
C ILE A 96 -8.37 -11.90 0.31
N LYS A 97 -7.75 -13.02 0.71
CA LYS A 97 -6.97 -13.90 -0.19
C LYS A 97 -7.79 -14.37 -1.38
N GLU A 98 -9.03 -14.80 -1.13
CA GLU A 98 -9.94 -15.29 -2.16
C GLU A 98 -10.28 -14.21 -3.21
N ARG A 99 -10.29 -12.93 -2.82
CA ARG A 99 -10.69 -11.81 -3.68
C ARG A 99 -9.51 -11.02 -4.22
N TRP A 100 -8.32 -11.27 -3.71
CA TRP A 100 -7.13 -10.47 -3.98
C TRP A 100 -6.83 -10.37 -5.47
N GLN A 101 -6.70 -11.52 -6.15
CA GLN A 101 -6.34 -11.55 -7.57
C GLN A 101 -7.41 -10.88 -8.44
N GLY A 102 -8.68 -11.05 -8.08
CA GLY A 102 -9.81 -10.39 -8.75
C GLY A 102 -9.72 -8.87 -8.65
N ALA A 103 -9.50 -8.34 -7.43
CA ALA A 103 -9.37 -6.91 -7.20
C ALA A 103 -8.15 -6.30 -7.90
N VAL A 104 -7.00 -6.98 -7.86
CA VAL A 104 -5.80 -6.54 -8.60
C VAL A 104 -6.09 -6.45 -10.09
N THR A 105 -6.71 -7.47 -10.66
CA THR A 105 -7.04 -7.51 -12.09
C THR A 105 -8.06 -6.43 -12.48
N ALA A 106 -9.01 -6.12 -11.60
CA ALA A 106 -9.98 -5.05 -11.81
C ALA A 106 -9.31 -3.67 -11.81
N ILE A 107 -8.50 -3.37 -10.79
CA ILE A 107 -7.72 -2.13 -10.69
C ILE A 107 -6.82 -1.96 -11.92
N GLU A 108 -6.09 -3.00 -12.29
CA GLU A 108 -5.17 -2.95 -13.43
C GLU A 108 -5.91 -2.67 -14.74
N ARG A 109 -7.09 -3.27 -14.94
CA ARG A 109 -7.92 -3.02 -16.13
C ARG A 109 -8.49 -1.60 -16.19
N GLU A 110 -8.90 -1.05 -15.06
CA GLU A 110 -9.43 0.31 -14.95
C GLU A 110 -8.33 1.36 -15.11
N THR A 111 -7.13 1.07 -14.61
CA THR A 111 -6.03 2.04 -14.49
C THR A 111 -5.09 2.00 -15.68
N PHE A 112 -4.85 0.82 -16.26
CA PHE A 112 -3.77 0.60 -17.21
C PHE A 112 -4.33 0.21 -18.58
N SER A 113 -4.50 1.21 -19.45
CA SER A 113 -4.74 1.01 -20.87
C SER A 113 -3.68 1.71 -21.72
N GLY A 114 -3.30 1.09 -22.83
CA GLY A 114 -2.35 1.67 -23.79
C GLY A 114 -0.97 1.96 -23.19
N PRO A 115 -0.37 3.14 -23.43
CA PRO A 115 1.00 3.47 -22.99
C PRO A 115 1.24 3.33 -21.48
N VAL A 116 0.20 3.49 -20.65
CA VAL A 116 0.32 3.39 -19.19
C VAL A 116 0.58 1.93 -18.76
N ALA A 117 -0.07 0.97 -19.43
CA ALA A 117 0.12 -0.45 -19.17
C ALA A 117 1.53 -0.91 -19.58
N GLU A 118 2.00 -0.46 -20.73
CA GLU A 118 3.35 -0.73 -21.21
C GLU A 118 4.41 -0.19 -20.24
N ALA A 119 4.25 1.07 -19.80
CA ALA A 119 5.17 1.68 -18.85
C ALA A 119 5.19 0.97 -17.49
N LYS A 120 4.02 0.55 -16.98
CA LYS A 120 3.92 -0.23 -15.74
C LYS A 120 4.64 -1.57 -15.86
N ALA A 121 4.38 -2.31 -16.94
CA ALA A 121 4.99 -3.61 -17.18
C ALA A 121 6.52 -3.50 -17.33
N ALA A 122 6.99 -2.46 -18.02
CA ALA A 122 8.41 -2.20 -18.19
C ALA A 122 9.10 -1.84 -16.86
N LEU A 123 8.45 -1.03 -16.01
CA LEU A 123 8.96 -0.71 -14.68
C LEU A 123 9.04 -1.96 -13.79
N ASP A 124 8.00 -2.79 -13.79
CA ASP A 124 7.99 -4.04 -13.00
C ASP A 124 9.09 -5.00 -13.46
N GLY A 125 9.28 -5.14 -14.78
CA GLY A 125 10.37 -5.93 -15.35
C GLY A 125 11.74 -5.39 -14.97
N PHE A 126 11.91 -4.07 -14.99
CA PHE A 126 13.15 -3.43 -14.53
C PHE A 126 13.41 -3.68 -13.05
N GLN A 127 12.40 -3.53 -12.19
CA GLN A 127 12.51 -3.78 -10.75
C GLN A 127 12.87 -5.22 -10.43
N ALA A 128 12.27 -6.18 -11.15
CA ALA A 128 12.60 -7.60 -11.02
C ALA A 128 14.06 -7.89 -11.39
N ALA A 129 14.59 -7.22 -12.41
CA ALA A 129 15.98 -7.37 -12.87
C ALA A 129 17.00 -6.61 -11.99
N TYR A 130 16.61 -5.48 -11.39
CA TYR A 130 17.51 -4.56 -10.64
C TYR A 130 18.05 -5.16 -9.33
N GLY A 131 17.41 -6.21 -8.78
CA GLY A 131 17.94 -6.99 -7.65
C GLY A 131 17.37 -6.61 -6.27
N ARG A 132 18.14 -6.86 -5.20
CA ARG A 132 17.64 -6.92 -3.80
C ARG A 132 17.23 -5.58 -3.16
N LYS A 133 17.55 -4.44 -3.77
CA LYS A 133 17.27 -3.12 -3.17
C LYS A 133 16.05 -2.49 -3.84
N GLU A 134 14.99 -2.32 -3.06
CA GLU A 134 13.76 -1.64 -3.49
C GLU A 134 14.09 -0.22 -3.99
N MET A 135 13.54 0.15 -5.15
CA MET A 135 13.68 1.50 -5.68
C MET A 135 12.90 2.48 -4.79
N THR A 136 13.47 3.67 -4.58
CA THR A 136 12.71 4.76 -3.97
C THR A 136 11.75 5.35 -4.99
N VAL A 137 10.65 5.96 -4.53
CA VAL A 137 9.67 6.62 -5.42
C VAL A 137 10.33 7.67 -6.33
N GLN A 138 11.32 8.41 -5.82
CA GLN A 138 12.07 9.37 -6.64
C GLN A 138 12.81 8.68 -7.80
N MET A 139 13.40 7.51 -7.56
CA MET A 139 14.08 6.72 -8.59
C MET A 139 13.07 6.19 -9.61
N GLU A 140 11.92 5.69 -9.15
CA GLU A 140 10.85 5.20 -10.03
C GLU A 140 10.32 6.32 -10.94
N VAL A 141 10.05 7.51 -10.39
CA VAL A 141 9.64 8.69 -11.18
C VAL A 141 10.71 9.10 -12.19
N SER A 142 11.98 9.09 -11.78
CA SER A 142 13.08 9.47 -12.67
C SER A 142 13.22 8.48 -13.83
N TRP A 143 13.12 7.19 -13.54
CA TRP A 143 13.16 6.12 -14.53
C TRP A 143 12.00 6.23 -15.52
N LEU A 144 10.77 6.44 -15.05
CA LEU A 144 9.61 6.62 -15.93
C LEU A 144 9.79 7.84 -16.85
N ALA A 145 10.29 8.95 -16.32
CA ALA A 145 10.55 10.16 -17.11
C ALA A 145 11.69 10.00 -18.13
N ASP A 146 12.63 9.08 -17.89
CA ASP A 146 13.74 8.78 -18.80
C ASP A 146 13.32 7.83 -19.92
N ILE A 147 12.53 6.79 -19.60
CA ILE A 147 12.15 5.73 -20.55
C ILE A 147 10.86 6.06 -21.31
N PHE A 148 9.92 6.74 -20.67
CA PHE A 148 8.62 7.09 -21.24
C PHE A 148 8.37 8.60 -21.13
N PRO A 149 9.04 9.42 -21.96
CA PRO A 149 9.02 10.88 -21.84
C PRO A 149 7.64 11.51 -22.08
N ASP A 150 6.76 10.80 -22.77
CA ASP A 150 5.41 11.27 -23.10
C ASP A 150 4.37 10.97 -21.99
N LEU A 151 4.76 10.29 -20.90
CA LEU A 151 3.87 10.08 -19.76
C LEU A 151 3.58 11.40 -19.05
N THR A 152 2.28 11.64 -18.85
CA THR A 152 1.81 12.72 -17.99
C THR A 152 2.09 12.41 -16.52
N GLN A 153 2.13 13.45 -15.68
CA GLN A 153 2.30 13.27 -14.23
C GLN A 153 1.15 12.49 -13.59
N GLU A 154 -0.07 12.62 -14.14
CA GLU A 154 -1.24 11.86 -13.70
C GLU A 154 -1.03 10.36 -13.97
N GLN A 155 -0.59 9.99 -15.19
CA GLN A 155 -0.30 8.59 -15.52
C GLN A 155 0.83 8.02 -14.66
N MET A 156 1.91 8.77 -14.43
CA MET A 156 2.98 8.35 -13.52
C MET A 156 2.46 8.16 -12.09
N SER A 157 1.55 9.02 -11.63
CA SER A 157 0.95 8.92 -10.29
C SER A 157 0.13 7.64 -10.13
N SER A 158 -0.63 7.27 -11.16
CA SER A 158 -1.40 6.02 -11.21
C SER A 158 -0.50 4.78 -11.28
N ILE A 159 0.58 4.81 -12.08
CA ILE A 159 1.56 3.72 -12.18
C ILE A 159 2.21 3.42 -10.82
N LEU A 160 2.57 4.47 -10.07
CA LEU A 160 3.36 4.37 -8.84
C LEU A 160 2.52 4.32 -7.56
N ASP A 161 1.19 4.47 -7.67
CA ASP A 161 0.27 4.52 -6.52
C ASP A 161 0.68 5.63 -5.51
N VAL A 162 0.92 6.83 -6.04
CA VAL A 162 1.30 8.04 -5.27
C VAL A 162 0.54 9.26 -5.75
N SER A 163 0.59 10.36 -5.00
CA SER A 163 -0.07 11.59 -5.43
C SER A 163 0.66 12.28 -6.59
N GLN A 164 -0.09 12.94 -7.48
CA GLN A 164 0.47 13.75 -8.55
C GLN A 164 1.40 14.86 -8.03
N GLN A 165 1.13 15.45 -6.86
CA GLN A 165 2.02 16.46 -6.27
C GLN A 165 3.39 15.87 -5.90
N LEU A 166 3.43 14.61 -5.46
CA LEU A 166 4.68 13.93 -5.16
C LEU A 166 5.48 13.66 -6.43
N VAL A 167 4.82 13.24 -7.51
CA VAL A 167 5.44 13.09 -8.84
C VAL A 167 6.01 14.44 -9.31
N SER A 168 5.20 15.50 -9.27
CA SER A 168 5.65 16.85 -9.66
C SER A 168 6.90 17.27 -8.90
N ARG A 169 6.92 17.06 -7.57
CA ARG A 169 8.07 17.39 -6.73
C ARG A 169 9.33 16.65 -7.18
N PHE A 170 9.23 15.34 -7.44
CA PHE A 170 10.40 14.55 -7.86
C PHE A 170 10.87 14.88 -9.28
N LEU A 171 9.97 15.24 -10.20
CA LEU A 171 10.34 15.74 -11.51
C LEU A 171 11.10 17.08 -11.41
N SER A 172 10.69 17.98 -10.52
CA SER A 172 11.43 19.23 -10.26
C SER A 172 12.84 18.95 -9.74
N VAL A 173 12.98 18.04 -8.77
CA VAL A 173 14.30 17.63 -8.24
C VAL A 173 15.18 17.04 -9.35
N ARG A 174 14.63 16.17 -10.20
CA ARG A 174 15.37 15.61 -11.35
C ARG A 174 15.82 16.72 -12.31
N SER A 175 14.94 17.67 -12.63
CA SER A 175 15.28 18.80 -13.51
C SER A 175 16.46 19.61 -12.96
N GLU A 176 16.45 19.95 -11.67
CA GLU A 176 17.56 20.65 -11.03
C GLU A 176 18.87 19.85 -11.08
N GLN A 177 18.81 18.54 -10.82
CA GLN A 177 19.98 17.66 -10.88
C GLN A 177 20.59 17.61 -12.29
N LEU A 178 19.75 17.51 -13.32
CA LEU A 178 20.19 17.53 -14.71
C LEU A 178 20.80 18.88 -15.10
N GLN A 179 20.22 20.00 -14.66
CA GLN A 179 20.79 21.32 -14.91
C GLN A 179 22.14 21.49 -14.24
N ARG A 180 22.29 21.06 -12.98
CA ARG A 180 23.59 21.09 -12.27
C ARG A 180 24.63 20.21 -12.96
N ALA A 181 24.26 19.01 -13.40
CA ALA A 181 25.16 18.12 -14.12
C ALA A 181 25.62 18.72 -15.47
N LYS A 182 24.71 19.38 -16.20
CA LYS A 182 25.05 20.11 -17.44
C LYS A 182 26.01 21.27 -17.17
N ALA A 183 25.74 22.07 -16.14
CA ALA A 183 26.60 23.20 -15.75
C ALA A 183 28.01 22.73 -15.35
N LEU A 184 28.09 21.66 -14.55
CA LEU A 184 29.36 21.07 -14.14
C LEU A 184 30.15 20.52 -15.34
N LYS A 185 29.48 19.86 -16.29
CA LYS A 185 30.12 19.36 -17.51
C LYS A 185 30.62 20.51 -18.40
N ALA A 186 29.93 21.65 -18.39
CA ALA A 186 30.35 22.85 -19.11
C ALA A 186 31.54 23.56 -18.44
N SER A 187 31.68 23.50 -17.11
CA SER A 187 32.84 24.09 -16.41
C SER A 187 34.14 23.30 -16.54
N PHE A 188 34.08 22.06 -17.01
CA PHE A 188 35.24 21.20 -17.28
C PHE A 188 35.61 21.09 -18.77
N ARG A 189 34.93 21.87 -19.64
CA ARG A 189 35.26 22.02 -21.07
C ARG A 189 35.86 23.39 -21.30
#